data_AF-A0A7K1L467-F1
#
_entry.id   AF-A0A7K1L467-F1
#
_cell.length_a   1.000
_cell.length_b   1.000
_cell.length_c   1.000
_cell.angle_alpha   90.00
_cell.angle_beta   90.00
_cell.angle_gamma   90.00
#
_symmetry.space_group_name_H-M   'P 1'
#
loop_
_entity.id
_entity.type
_entity.pdbx_description
1 polymer ?
#
loop_
_entity_poly.entity_id
_entity_poly.type
_entity_poly.pdbx_seq_one_letter_code
_entity_poly.pdbx_strand_id
1 'polypeptide(L)'
;MGRAGADRVGARDDAAGRRAVRDHDPTRPARADRPPRRGRSRRDRHGVRPRHARRDRDRVGPARGVPAGGGAGRGDGTDDPDSAVTDRAAIQRGVTTRPAFWLWAAACLAGAWVALDLLGPRVRAFPVGAVAGLVLLAPALAAGVWLLRRLHPVRSRPLGYALIAVGWGGLAAFGPALPANAAFQAVLGGTAGAEFTATWGAAITAPVNEEILKLLGVAVLALIVPHAVRGALDGFGFGALVGLGFQISENFLYVLNTIVLTGATQDARAAFFSFGSRMIGGAWWSHWAMTAIAGAGLGRLLGRPSRTGVAVACGALVVAMALHSWWDAPVLAGVALLPVKGAPILVAAIVAYRIARYRYLTGFRRAAREETERGVLVPGEGHVLTYRKWRRKERWDVPAGEPRRLLARLRAAQLELLDDRLGGLEPDPGAADRLRGDIRDLRRRLNASQRPAPA
;
A
#
# COMPACT_ATOMS: atom_id res chain seq x y z
N MET A 1 -22.29 -16.15 -68.74
CA MET A 1 -21.80 -15.24 -69.80
C MET A 1 -20.98 -14.15 -69.12
N GLY A 2 -19.69 -13.88 -69.31
CA GLY A 2 -18.50 -14.51 -69.92
C GLY A 2 -17.29 -13.90 -69.16
N ARG A 3 -16.27 -14.66 -68.74
CA ARG A 3 -14.91 -14.79 -69.33
C ARG A 3 -14.26 -13.45 -69.72
N ALA A 4 -12.96 -13.18 -69.57
CA ALA A 4 -11.77 -13.84 -69.01
C ALA A 4 -10.60 -12.83 -69.15
N GLY A 5 -9.58 -12.89 -68.27
CA GLY A 5 -8.18 -13.16 -68.67
C GLY A 5 -7.26 -12.19 -67.90
N ALA A 6 -6.31 -12.57 -67.05
CA ALA A 6 -5.19 -13.53 -67.12
C ALA A 6 -3.93 -12.96 -67.80
N ASP A 7 -2.82 -13.23 -67.11
CA ASP A 7 -1.40 -13.24 -67.50
C ASP A 7 -0.54 -12.04 -67.07
N ARG A 8 0.69 -12.13 -66.55
CA ARG A 8 1.65 -13.17 -66.08
C ARG A 8 3.06 -12.67 -66.52
N VAL A 9 4.02 -12.77 -65.60
CA VAL A 9 5.44 -13.12 -65.81
C VAL A 9 6.46 -12.02 -66.16
N GLY A 10 7.59 -12.07 -65.42
CA GLY A 10 8.90 -11.52 -65.77
C GLY A 10 9.68 -11.09 -64.51
N ALA A 11 10.35 -12.00 -63.79
CA ALA A 11 11.79 -12.34 -63.91
C ALA A 11 12.67 -11.40 -63.05
N ARG A 12 13.31 -11.89 -61.96
CA ARG A 12 14.71 -12.44 -61.90
C ARG A 12 15.76 -11.33 -62.09
N ASP A 13 16.87 -11.19 -61.37
CA ASP A 13 17.66 -12.06 -60.49
C ASP A 13 18.73 -11.16 -59.77
N ASP A 14 19.43 -11.76 -58.80
CA ASP A 14 20.82 -11.47 -58.35
C ASP A 14 21.11 -10.19 -57.51
N ALA A 15 21.97 -10.19 -56.50
CA ALA A 15 23.03 -11.11 -56.14
C ALA A 15 23.31 -11.11 -54.62
N ALA A 16 23.73 -12.28 -54.14
CA ALA A 16 24.34 -12.51 -52.85
C ALA A 16 25.79 -11.98 -52.77
N GLY A 17 26.20 -11.57 -51.57
CA GLY A 17 27.61 -11.35 -51.22
C GLY A 17 27.86 -11.72 -49.76
N ARG A 18 28.53 -12.86 -49.53
CA ARG A 18 28.94 -13.41 -48.23
C ARG A 18 30.36 -12.94 -47.84
N ARG A 19 30.70 -13.13 -46.54
CA ARG A 19 32.05 -13.28 -45.90
C ARG A 19 32.84 -11.97 -45.69
N ALA A 20 33.73 -11.79 -44.69
CA ALA A 20 34.33 -12.56 -43.58
C ALA A 20 35.03 -11.53 -42.62
N VAL A 21 35.01 -11.66 -41.28
CA VAL A 21 36.06 -12.18 -40.36
C VAL A 21 37.42 -11.40 -40.31
N ARG A 22 37.69 -10.86 -39.10
CA ARG A 22 38.96 -10.57 -38.33
C ARG A 22 40.07 -9.60 -38.85
N ASP A 23 40.48 -8.66 -37.98
CA ASP A 23 41.76 -8.61 -37.21
C ASP A 23 41.81 -7.33 -36.31
N HIS A 24 42.04 -7.42 -34.99
CA HIS A 24 43.29 -7.25 -34.18
C HIS A 24 43.93 -5.84 -34.20
N ASP A 25 43.74 -5.01 -33.15
CA ASP A 25 44.64 -4.73 -31.96
C ASP A 25 45.66 -3.59 -32.27
N PRO A 26 46.39 -2.88 -31.37
CA PRO A 26 46.36 -2.75 -29.91
C PRO A 26 46.44 -1.29 -29.38
N THR A 27 46.04 -1.04 -28.11
CA THR A 27 46.84 -0.20 -27.20
C THR A 27 46.53 -0.54 -25.74
N ARG A 28 47.44 -1.29 -25.13
CA ARG A 28 47.62 -1.45 -23.69
C ARG A 28 49.12 -1.63 -23.43
N PRO A 29 49.69 -1.01 -22.41
CA PRO A 29 50.75 -1.63 -21.61
C PRO A 29 50.12 -2.02 -20.26
N ALA A 30 50.06 -3.29 -19.83
CA ALA A 30 51.15 -4.18 -19.39
C ALA A 30 52.02 -3.55 -18.28
N ARG A 31 52.35 -4.17 -17.15
CA ARG A 31 51.94 -5.37 -16.39
C ARG A 31 52.81 -5.35 -15.11
N ALA A 32 52.62 -6.37 -14.26
CA ALA A 32 53.48 -6.86 -13.17
C ALA A 32 53.17 -6.28 -11.77
N ASP A 33 53.25 -7.02 -10.67
CA ASP A 33 53.23 -8.46 -10.42
C ASP A 33 52.94 -8.68 -8.92
N ARG A 34 52.61 -9.92 -8.55
CA ARG A 34 52.21 -10.40 -7.23
C ARG A 34 53.31 -10.35 -6.12
N PRO A 35 52.96 -10.60 -4.84
CA PRO A 35 53.66 -10.07 -3.64
C PRO A 35 54.67 -11.05 -3.03
N PRO A 36 55.48 -10.61 -2.03
CA PRO A 36 56.12 -11.51 -1.10
C PRO A 36 55.53 -11.51 0.32
N ARG A 37 55.85 -12.62 0.98
CA ARG A 37 55.41 -13.14 2.27
C ARG A 37 56.13 -12.50 3.47
N ARG A 38 55.49 -12.69 4.64
CA ARG A 38 56.05 -12.97 5.99
C ARG A 38 57.09 -12.00 6.59
N GLY A 39 56.70 -11.40 7.71
CA GLY A 39 57.59 -10.97 8.78
C GLY A 39 56.92 -11.18 10.14
N ARG A 40 57.45 -12.12 10.93
CA ARG A 40 57.09 -12.37 12.35
C ARG A 40 58.07 -11.60 13.25
N SER A 41 57.59 -11.27 14.45
CA SER A 41 58.32 -11.05 15.71
C SER A 41 58.77 -9.62 16.06
N ARG A 42 58.21 -9.09 17.16
CA ARG A 42 58.82 -8.79 18.48
C ARG A 42 57.70 -8.23 19.36
N ARG A 43 57.20 -8.98 20.36
CA ARG A 43 57.62 -8.97 21.78
C ARG A 43 57.91 -7.56 22.27
N ASP A 44 56.99 -7.03 23.09
CA ASP A 44 57.36 -6.44 24.37
C ASP A 44 56.33 -6.84 25.43
N ARG A 45 56.86 -7.41 26.51
CA ARG A 45 56.17 -7.77 27.75
C ARG A 45 56.51 -6.67 28.75
N HIS A 46 55.51 -6.07 29.38
CA HIS A 46 55.64 -5.68 30.78
C HIS A 46 54.36 -6.08 31.51
N GLY A 47 54.52 -7.06 32.39
CA GLY A 47 53.52 -7.42 33.37
C GLY A 47 53.80 -6.70 34.68
N VAL A 48 52.74 -6.30 35.37
CA VAL A 48 52.68 -6.22 36.84
C VAL A 48 51.28 -6.66 37.27
N ARG A 49 51.23 -7.74 38.06
CA ARG A 49 50.16 -8.15 38.97
C ARG A 49 50.78 -8.12 40.39
N PRO A 50 50.05 -8.42 41.47
CA PRO A 50 48.74 -7.91 41.93
C PRO A 50 48.85 -7.39 43.39
N ARG A 51 47.81 -6.78 43.95
CA ARG A 51 47.67 -6.68 45.42
C ARG A 51 46.29 -7.09 45.90
N HIS A 52 46.32 -8.04 46.82
CA HIS A 52 45.23 -8.47 47.70
C HIS A 52 44.95 -7.41 48.76
N ALA A 53 43.69 -7.29 49.18
CA ALA A 53 43.32 -7.07 50.58
C ALA A 53 41.95 -7.69 50.86
N ARG A 54 41.85 -8.32 52.03
CA ARG A 54 40.74 -9.09 52.61
C ARG A 54 39.93 -8.21 53.58
N ARG A 55 38.64 -8.57 53.74
CA ARG A 55 37.77 -8.45 54.94
C ARG A 55 37.44 -7.00 55.38
N ASP A 56 36.19 -6.65 55.73
CA ASP A 56 35.43 -7.23 56.83
C ASP A 56 33.91 -7.29 56.63
N ARG A 57 33.30 -8.09 57.52
CA ARG A 57 31.88 -8.37 57.70
C ARG A 57 31.17 -7.16 58.31
N ASP A 58 29.88 -6.99 58.01
CA ASP A 58 28.89 -6.75 59.06
C ASP A 58 27.49 -7.20 58.64
N ARG A 59 26.81 -7.81 59.62
CA ARG A 59 25.45 -8.37 59.57
C ARG A 59 24.45 -7.30 60.00
N VAL A 60 23.37 -7.10 59.24
CA VAL A 60 22.01 -6.80 59.76
C VAL A 60 21.00 -7.31 58.72
N GLY A 61 20.05 -8.16 59.12
CA GLY A 61 18.81 -8.43 58.37
C GLY A 61 17.61 -7.88 59.15
N PRO A 62 16.36 -8.31 58.88
CA PRO A 62 15.69 -8.55 57.59
C PRO A 62 14.40 -7.70 57.48
N ALA A 63 13.85 -7.45 56.28
CA ALA A 63 12.40 -7.32 56.08
C ALA A 63 11.97 -7.04 54.62
N ARG A 64 10.96 -7.82 54.21
CA ARG A 64 9.89 -7.54 53.23
C ARG A 64 10.22 -7.72 51.74
N GLY A 65 9.75 -8.87 51.26
CA GLY A 65 9.74 -9.26 49.86
C GLY A 65 8.73 -8.53 49.00
N VAL A 66 9.04 -8.54 47.71
CA VAL A 66 8.13 -8.25 46.60
C VAL A 66 8.23 -9.47 45.66
N PRO A 67 7.13 -10.07 45.21
CA PRO A 67 7.18 -11.33 44.48
C PRO A 67 7.74 -11.15 43.08
N ALA A 68 8.68 -12.02 42.70
CA ALA A 68 9.03 -12.26 41.31
C ALA A 68 7.83 -12.91 40.59
N GLY A 69 7.20 -12.16 39.69
CA GLY A 69 6.15 -12.67 38.81
C GLY A 69 6.75 -13.63 37.79
N GLY A 70 6.35 -14.89 37.91
CA GLY A 70 6.98 -16.06 37.30
C GLY A 70 6.91 -16.14 35.78
N GLY A 71 7.94 -16.79 35.24
CA GLY A 71 7.89 -17.38 33.91
C GLY A 71 6.85 -18.50 33.89
N ALA A 72 5.82 -18.33 33.07
CA ALA A 72 4.96 -19.41 32.64
C ALA A 72 5.38 -19.81 31.22
N GLY A 73 6.29 -20.78 31.15
CA GLY A 73 6.37 -21.67 30.00
C GLY A 73 5.43 -22.84 30.23
N ARG A 74 4.40 -22.97 29.40
CA ARG A 74 3.80 -24.26 29.02
C ARG A 74 3.29 -24.11 27.59
N GLY A 75 3.96 -24.83 26.69
CA GLY A 75 3.38 -25.15 25.39
C GLY A 75 2.53 -26.40 25.56
N ASP A 76 1.38 -26.41 24.89
CA ASP A 76 0.79 -27.63 24.38
C ASP A 76 0.31 -27.33 22.95
N GLY A 77 0.62 -28.25 22.05
CA GLY A 77 0.33 -28.16 20.64
C GLY A 77 -1.01 -28.81 20.37
N THR A 78 -2.00 -27.99 20.02
CA THR A 78 -3.10 -28.41 19.17
C THR A 78 -3.39 -27.28 18.18
N ASP A 79 -4.07 -27.60 17.08
CA ASP A 79 -4.62 -26.62 16.15
C ASP A 79 -5.64 -25.74 16.89
N ASP A 80 -5.18 -24.73 17.62
CA ASP A 80 -6.07 -23.93 18.45
C ASP A 80 -6.56 -22.68 17.71
N PRO A 81 -7.81 -22.66 17.21
CA PRO A 81 -8.43 -21.43 16.71
C PRO A 81 -8.42 -20.32 17.77
N ASP A 82 -8.28 -20.65 19.07
CA ASP A 82 -8.30 -19.66 20.15
C ASP A 82 -7.06 -18.77 20.20
N SER A 83 -5.89 -19.20 19.70
CA SER A 83 -4.69 -18.34 19.63
C SER A 83 -4.84 -17.26 18.56
N ALA A 84 -5.46 -17.60 17.43
CA ALA A 84 -5.76 -16.65 16.36
C ALA A 84 -6.93 -15.73 16.73
N VAL A 85 -7.89 -16.23 17.52
CA VAL A 85 -9.00 -15.45 18.07
C VAL A 85 -8.49 -14.49 19.15
N THR A 86 -7.58 -14.90 20.03
CA THR A 86 -6.97 -14.01 21.05
C THR A 86 -6.09 -12.91 20.44
N ASP A 87 -5.28 -13.22 19.42
CA ASP A 87 -4.51 -12.22 18.67
C ASP A 87 -5.43 -11.25 17.91
N ARG A 88 -6.51 -11.75 17.27
CA ARG A 88 -7.51 -10.89 16.63
C ARG A 88 -8.26 -10.03 17.62
N ALA A 89 -8.65 -10.58 18.77
CA ALA A 89 -9.34 -9.84 19.83
C ALA A 89 -8.42 -8.79 20.46
N ALA A 90 -7.14 -9.05 20.63
CA ALA A 90 -6.16 -8.07 21.09
C ALA A 90 -5.94 -6.93 20.08
N ILE A 91 -5.82 -7.26 18.79
CA ILE A 91 -5.72 -6.27 17.71
C ILE A 91 -7.00 -5.45 17.60
N GLN A 92 -8.18 -6.08 17.70
CA GLN A 92 -9.48 -5.41 17.67
C GLN A 92 -9.65 -4.49 18.88
N ARG A 93 -9.31 -4.95 20.10
CA ARG A 93 -9.33 -4.13 21.33
C ARG A 93 -8.39 -2.92 21.20
N GLY A 94 -7.21 -3.08 20.62
CA GLY A 94 -6.27 -1.97 20.40
C GLY A 94 -6.70 -0.96 19.32
N VAL A 95 -7.59 -1.35 18.40
CA VAL A 95 -8.15 -0.45 17.39
C VAL A 95 -9.34 0.32 17.95
N THR A 96 -10.25 -0.34 18.66
CA THR A 96 -11.47 0.28 19.23
C THR A 96 -11.20 1.21 20.41
N THR A 97 -10.03 1.11 21.05
CA THR A 97 -9.61 2.06 22.10
C THR A 97 -9.11 3.38 21.55
N ARG A 98 -8.81 3.48 20.25
CA ARG A 98 -8.33 4.74 19.66
C ARG A 98 -9.51 5.68 19.38
N PRO A 99 -9.47 6.95 19.83
CA PRO A 99 -10.52 7.94 19.53
C PRO A 99 -10.76 8.11 18.01
N ALA A 100 -9.71 8.00 17.21
CA ALA A 100 -9.80 8.08 15.75
C ALA A 100 -10.71 6.99 15.13
N PHE A 101 -10.85 5.83 15.78
CA PHE A 101 -11.76 4.78 15.31
C PHE A 101 -13.22 5.21 15.47
N TRP A 102 -13.56 5.84 16.60
CA TRP A 102 -14.90 6.36 16.84
C TRP A 102 -15.22 7.57 15.96
N LEU A 103 -14.25 8.44 15.71
CA LEU A 103 -14.36 9.48 14.70
C LEU A 103 -14.69 8.87 13.32
N TRP A 104 -13.94 7.84 12.91
CA TRP A 104 -14.19 7.14 11.66
C TRP A 104 -15.59 6.54 11.61
N ALA A 105 -16.03 5.87 12.68
CA ALA A 105 -17.35 5.24 12.74
C ALA A 105 -18.47 6.29 12.67
N ALA A 106 -18.37 7.36 13.46
CA ALA A 106 -19.35 8.45 13.47
C ALA A 106 -19.40 9.17 12.11
N ALA A 107 -18.25 9.45 11.49
CA ALA A 107 -18.19 10.07 10.16
C ALA A 107 -18.77 9.15 9.07
N CYS A 108 -18.53 7.85 9.13
CA CYS A 108 -19.13 6.89 8.20
C CYS A 108 -20.65 6.81 8.37
N LEU A 109 -21.15 6.79 9.61
CA LEU A 109 -22.59 6.78 9.88
C LEU A 109 -23.27 8.07 9.42
N ALA A 110 -22.68 9.23 9.73
CA ALA A 110 -23.19 10.52 9.28
C ALA A 110 -23.17 10.63 7.75
N GLY A 111 -22.07 10.25 7.10
CA GLY A 111 -21.96 10.24 5.64
C GLY A 111 -22.94 9.27 4.97
N ALA A 112 -23.14 8.08 5.55
CA ALA A 112 -24.15 7.13 5.07
C ALA A 112 -25.57 7.69 5.22
N TRP A 113 -25.87 8.34 6.35
CA TRP A 113 -27.16 8.99 6.57
C TRP A 113 -27.43 10.09 5.53
N VAL A 114 -26.47 10.99 5.29
CA VAL A 114 -26.59 12.04 4.25
C VAL A 114 -26.79 11.43 2.87
N ALA A 115 -26.01 10.40 2.52
CA ALA A 115 -26.15 9.74 1.22
C ALA A 115 -27.52 9.05 1.07
N LEU A 116 -28.03 8.39 2.11
CA LEU A 116 -29.34 7.75 2.11
C LEU A 116 -30.49 8.76 2.03
N ASP A 117 -30.36 9.91 2.70
CA ASP A 117 -31.35 10.98 2.61
C ASP A 117 -31.43 11.54 1.18
N LEU A 118 -30.28 11.85 0.57
CA LEU A 118 -30.21 12.45 -0.75
C LEU A 118 -30.50 11.46 -1.91
N LEU A 119 -30.09 10.20 -1.80
CA LEU A 119 -30.27 9.19 -2.85
C LEU A 119 -31.50 8.30 -2.62
N GLY A 120 -31.98 8.17 -1.39
CA GLY A 120 -33.08 7.29 -0.99
C GLY A 120 -34.35 7.43 -1.84
N PRO A 121 -34.82 8.66 -2.14
CA PRO A 121 -35.96 8.84 -3.04
C PRO A 121 -35.74 8.22 -4.43
N ARG A 122 -34.55 8.38 -5.02
CA ARG A 122 -34.20 7.79 -6.33
C ARG A 122 -34.09 6.27 -6.25
N VAL A 123 -33.52 5.73 -5.17
CA VAL A 123 -33.43 4.29 -4.95
C VAL A 123 -34.82 3.66 -4.83
N ARG A 124 -35.75 4.31 -4.11
CA ARG A 124 -37.15 3.84 -4.00
C ARG A 124 -37.92 3.95 -5.31
N ALA A 125 -37.65 4.98 -6.11
CA ALA A 125 -38.24 5.14 -7.43
C ALA A 125 -37.73 4.11 -8.45
N PHE A 126 -36.45 3.73 -8.36
CA PHE A 126 -35.77 2.85 -9.33
C PHE A 126 -35.10 1.63 -8.66
N PRO A 127 -35.85 0.75 -7.97
CA PRO A 127 -35.28 -0.33 -7.18
C PRO A 127 -34.53 -1.34 -8.04
N VAL A 128 -35.03 -1.64 -9.25
CA VAL A 128 -34.38 -2.58 -10.18
C VAL A 128 -33.04 -2.03 -10.65
N GLY A 129 -32.99 -0.76 -11.05
CA GLY A 129 -31.74 -0.10 -11.46
C GLY A 129 -30.74 0.02 -10.32
N ALA A 130 -31.21 0.31 -9.10
CA ALA A 130 -30.38 0.34 -7.91
C ALA A 130 -29.77 -1.04 -7.60
N VAL A 131 -30.57 -2.11 -7.60
CA VAL A 131 -30.07 -3.47 -7.39
C VAL A 131 -29.09 -3.88 -8.49
N ALA A 132 -29.42 -3.62 -9.76
CA ALA A 132 -28.51 -3.89 -10.87
C ALA A 132 -27.17 -3.15 -10.73
N GLY A 133 -27.21 -1.86 -10.36
CA GLY A 133 -26.02 -1.07 -10.09
C GLY A 133 -25.15 -1.67 -8.97
N LEU A 134 -25.75 -2.08 -7.85
CA LEU A 134 -25.03 -2.73 -6.75
C LEU A 134 -24.42 -4.07 -7.16
N VAL A 135 -25.17 -4.91 -7.90
CA VAL A 135 -24.70 -6.21 -8.38
C VAL A 135 -23.49 -6.06 -9.31
N LEU A 136 -23.43 -5.00 -10.11
CA LEU A 136 -22.29 -4.71 -10.99
C LEU A 136 -21.11 -4.11 -10.23
N LEU A 137 -21.37 -3.18 -9.30
CA LEU A 137 -20.31 -2.44 -8.60
C LEU A 137 -19.65 -3.23 -7.47
N ALA A 138 -20.36 -4.13 -6.78
CA ALA A 138 -19.79 -4.89 -5.66
C ALA A 138 -18.64 -5.82 -6.08
N PRO A 139 -18.73 -6.62 -7.18
CA PRO A 139 -17.60 -7.37 -7.70
C PRO A 139 -16.44 -6.48 -8.14
N ALA A 140 -16.73 -5.33 -8.76
CA ALA A 140 -15.72 -4.36 -9.16
C ALA A 140 -14.95 -3.80 -7.95
N LEU A 141 -15.64 -3.47 -6.86
CA LEU A 141 -15.02 -3.06 -5.60
C LEU A 141 -14.15 -4.18 -5.03
N ALA A 142 -14.66 -5.41 -4.96
CA ALA A 142 -13.91 -6.55 -4.44
C ALA A 142 -12.63 -6.82 -5.25
N ALA A 143 -12.73 -6.78 -6.58
CA ALA A 143 -11.60 -6.94 -7.49
C ALA A 143 -10.59 -5.79 -7.33
N GLY A 144 -11.05 -4.55 -7.24
CA GLY A 144 -10.22 -3.36 -7.02
C GLY A 144 -9.47 -3.43 -5.69
N VAL A 145 -10.15 -3.76 -4.59
CA VAL A 145 -9.54 -3.95 -3.27
C VAL A 145 -8.50 -5.07 -3.31
N TRP A 146 -8.82 -6.19 -3.98
CA TRP A 146 -7.90 -7.30 -4.14
C TRP A 146 -6.64 -6.88 -4.92
N LEU A 147 -6.80 -6.17 -6.04
CA LEU A 147 -5.71 -5.74 -6.90
C LEU A 147 -4.82 -4.69 -6.23
N LEU A 148 -5.40 -3.63 -5.65
CA LEU A 148 -4.66 -2.55 -5.01
C LEU A 148 -3.84 -3.05 -3.81
N ARG A 149 -4.37 -4.01 -3.03
CA ARG A 149 -3.61 -4.65 -1.94
C ARG A 149 -2.41 -5.48 -2.42
N ARG A 150 -2.31 -5.78 -3.71
CA ARG A 150 -1.17 -6.49 -4.33
C ARG A 150 -0.07 -5.56 -4.81
N LEU A 151 -0.33 -4.25 -4.90
CA LEU A 151 0.66 -3.26 -5.34
C LEU A 151 1.88 -3.15 -4.41
N HIS A 152 1.71 -3.46 -3.12
CA HIS A 152 2.82 -3.45 -2.18
C HIS A 152 3.79 -4.62 -2.45
N PRO A 153 5.08 -4.37 -2.78
CA PRO A 153 5.98 -5.37 -3.34
C PRO A 153 6.33 -6.50 -2.36
N VAL A 154 6.49 -6.17 -1.06
CA VAL A 154 6.98 -7.12 -0.05
C VAL A 154 5.86 -7.93 0.58
N ARG A 155 4.85 -7.31 1.19
CA ARG A 155 3.69 -7.99 1.82
C ARG A 155 2.39 -7.21 1.62
N SER A 156 1.26 -7.91 1.61
CA SER A 156 -0.05 -7.26 1.53
C SER A 156 -0.47 -6.83 2.92
N ARG A 157 -1.04 -5.64 3.03
CA ARG A 157 -1.57 -5.15 4.31
C ARG A 157 -2.84 -5.94 4.69
N PRO A 158 -3.15 -6.10 6.00
CA PRO A 158 -4.38 -6.74 6.48
C PRO A 158 -5.64 -6.20 5.79
N LEU A 159 -6.64 -7.07 5.63
CA LEU A 159 -7.90 -6.67 4.96
C LEU A 159 -8.63 -5.58 5.75
N GLY A 160 -8.62 -5.63 7.09
CA GLY A 160 -9.29 -4.64 7.93
C GLY A 160 -8.85 -3.19 7.64
N TYR A 161 -7.56 -2.96 7.40
CA TYR A 161 -7.07 -1.60 7.06
C TYR A 161 -7.59 -1.12 5.71
N ALA A 162 -7.71 -2.04 4.75
CA ALA A 162 -8.31 -1.72 3.46
C ALA A 162 -9.80 -1.43 3.58
N LEU A 163 -10.53 -2.16 4.43
CA LEU A 163 -11.95 -1.91 4.68
C LEU A 163 -12.19 -0.56 5.37
N ILE A 164 -11.34 -0.17 6.32
CA ILE A 164 -11.40 1.16 6.95
C ILE A 164 -11.20 2.26 5.89
N ALA A 165 -10.19 2.12 5.02
CA ALA A 165 -9.92 3.06 3.94
C ALA A 165 -11.08 3.16 2.92
N VAL A 166 -11.57 2.01 2.44
CA VAL A 166 -12.70 1.94 1.50
C VAL A 166 -13.97 2.52 2.14
N GLY A 167 -14.26 2.16 3.40
CA GLY A 167 -15.40 2.65 4.15
C GLY A 167 -15.38 4.17 4.33
N TRP A 168 -14.20 4.74 4.61
CA TRP A 168 -14.04 6.19 4.63
C TRP A 168 -14.40 6.81 3.27
N GLY A 169 -13.80 6.31 2.19
CA GLY A 169 -14.05 6.85 0.85
C GLY A 169 -15.52 6.78 0.44
N GLY A 170 -16.12 5.60 0.60
CA GLY A 170 -17.47 5.33 0.13
C GLY A 170 -18.58 5.92 1.00
N LEU A 171 -18.30 6.22 2.28
CA LEU A 171 -19.30 6.73 3.22
C LEU A 171 -18.93 8.11 3.76
N ALA A 172 -17.85 8.19 4.55
CA ALA A 172 -17.46 9.41 5.27
C ALA A 172 -17.02 10.57 4.35
N ALA A 173 -16.41 10.27 3.20
CA ALA A 173 -16.03 11.28 2.21
C ALA A 173 -17.16 11.54 1.21
N PHE A 174 -17.77 10.47 0.65
CA PHE A 174 -18.81 10.60 -0.37
C PHE A 174 -20.06 11.34 0.13
N GLY A 175 -20.60 10.97 1.30
CA GLY A 175 -21.82 11.58 1.83
C GLY A 175 -21.73 13.10 1.96
N PRO A 176 -20.77 13.64 2.73
CA PRO A 176 -20.56 15.08 2.88
C PRO A 176 -20.12 15.81 1.59
N ALA A 177 -19.47 15.11 0.65
CA ALA A 177 -19.08 15.72 -0.63
C ALA A 177 -20.31 16.19 -1.44
N LEU A 178 -21.44 15.48 -1.37
CA LEU A 178 -22.66 15.85 -2.11
C LEU A 178 -23.17 17.26 -1.75
N PRO A 179 -23.52 17.58 -0.48
CA PRO A 179 -23.96 18.92 -0.11
C PRO A 179 -22.81 19.94 -0.20
N ALA A 180 -21.56 19.56 0.07
CA ALA A 180 -20.43 20.49 -0.04
C ALA A 180 -20.22 20.96 -1.49
N ASN A 181 -20.31 20.05 -2.46
CA ASN A 181 -20.23 20.39 -3.88
C ASN A 181 -21.40 21.28 -4.30
N ALA A 182 -22.62 20.96 -3.88
CA ALA A 182 -23.80 21.77 -4.19
C ALA A 182 -23.69 23.19 -3.61
N ALA A 183 -23.25 23.32 -2.35
CA ALA A 183 -23.07 24.61 -1.70
C ALA A 183 -21.97 25.44 -2.40
N PHE A 184 -20.85 24.83 -2.75
CA PHE A 184 -19.78 25.53 -3.45
C PHE A 184 -20.23 25.94 -4.87
N GLN A 185 -20.98 25.09 -5.58
CA GLN A 185 -21.56 25.47 -6.88
C GLN A 185 -22.55 26.63 -6.75
N ALA A 186 -23.35 26.69 -5.68
CA ALA A 186 -24.25 27.83 -5.45
C ALA A 186 -23.49 29.15 -5.25
N VAL A 187 -22.40 29.13 -4.48
CA VAL A 187 -21.51 30.30 -4.31
C VAL A 187 -20.86 30.70 -5.64
N LEU A 188 -20.40 29.72 -6.42
CA LEU A 188 -19.82 29.98 -7.75
C LEU A 188 -20.87 30.56 -8.72
N GLY A 189 -22.10 30.05 -8.68
CA GLY A 189 -23.22 30.57 -9.47
C GLY A 189 -23.55 32.02 -9.16
N GLY A 190 -23.50 32.41 -7.88
CA GLY A 190 -23.72 33.78 -7.44
C GLY A 190 -22.58 34.75 -7.78
N THR A 191 -21.36 34.25 -7.96
CA THR A 191 -20.15 35.09 -8.15
C THR A 191 -19.65 35.14 -9.60
N ALA A 192 -19.66 34.00 -10.30
CA ALA A 192 -19.16 33.86 -11.67
C ALA A 192 -20.30 33.70 -12.71
N GLY A 193 -21.55 33.58 -12.27
CA GLY A 193 -22.73 33.44 -13.12
C GLY A 193 -23.15 31.98 -13.34
N ALA A 194 -24.44 31.82 -13.63
CA ALA A 194 -25.07 30.51 -13.78
C ALA A 194 -24.54 29.71 -14.98
N GLU A 195 -24.30 30.35 -16.12
CA GLU A 195 -23.80 29.70 -17.34
C GLU A 195 -22.37 29.16 -17.15
N PHE A 196 -21.49 29.98 -16.57
CA PHE A 196 -20.13 29.57 -16.24
C PHE A 196 -20.14 28.38 -15.27
N THR A 197 -20.97 28.45 -14.23
CA THR A 197 -21.09 27.40 -13.21
C THR A 197 -21.66 26.10 -13.78
N ALA A 198 -22.65 26.18 -14.67
CA ALA A 198 -23.19 25.01 -15.35
C ALA A 198 -22.12 24.29 -16.20
N THR A 199 -21.15 25.04 -16.74
CA THR A 199 -20.12 24.52 -17.65
C THR A 199 -18.86 24.05 -16.92
N TRP A 200 -18.38 24.84 -15.95
CA TRP A 200 -17.09 24.64 -15.28
C TRP A 200 -17.22 24.28 -13.80
N GLY A 201 -18.42 24.36 -13.23
CA GLY A 201 -18.64 24.22 -11.79
C GLY A 201 -18.10 22.90 -11.25
N ALA A 202 -18.42 21.77 -11.88
CA ALA A 202 -17.91 20.46 -11.47
C ALA A 202 -16.37 20.42 -11.41
N ALA A 203 -15.71 20.92 -12.46
CA ALA A 203 -14.24 20.97 -12.57
C ALA A 203 -13.55 21.85 -11.53
N ILE A 204 -14.29 22.73 -10.86
CA ILE A 204 -13.76 23.63 -9.82
C ILE A 204 -14.13 23.10 -8.43
N THR A 205 -15.40 22.75 -8.22
CA THR A 205 -15.93 22.47 -6.88
C THR A 205 -15.57 21.08 -6.38
N ALA A 206 -15.74 20.06 -7.24
CA ALA A 206 -15.53 18.66 -6.84
C ALA A 206 -14.07 18.38 -6.46
N PRO A 207 -13.05 18.82 -7.22
CA PRO A 207 -11.65 18.61 -6.87
C PRO A 207 -11.28 19.14 -5.48
N VAL A 208 -11.75 20.33 -5.14
CA VAL A 208 -11.43 20.97 -3.85
C VAL A 208 -12.05 20.20 -2.70
N ASN A 209 -13.37 19.98 -2.73
CA ASN A 209 -14.06 19.33 -1.62
C ASN A 209 -13.67 17.86 -1.51
N GLU A 210 -13.69 17.14 -2.63
CA GLU A 210 -13.57 15.70 -2.61
C GLU A 210 -12.15 15.22 -2.33
N GLU A 211 -11.12 15.82 -2.95
CA GLU A 211 -9.75 15.36 -2.71
C GLU A 211 -9.29 15.63 -1.28
N ILE A 212 -9.77 16.72 -0.65
CA ILE A 212 -9.53 16.97 0.78
C ILE A 212 -10.23 15.91 1.62
N LEU A 213 -11.54 15.70 1.42
CA LEU A 213 -12.32 14.71 2.17
C LEU A 213 -11.76 13.29 2.01
N LYS A 214 -11.33 12.90 0.81
CA LYS A 214 -10.69 11.61 0.54
C LYS A 214 -9.32 11.52 1.24
N LEU A 215 -8.48 12.55 1.17
CA LEU A 215 -7.15 12.49 1.79
C LEU A 215 -7.21 12.36 3.31
N LEU A 216 -8.22 12.96 3.97
CA LEU A 216 -8.48 12.79 5.40
C LEU A 216 -8.66 11.32 5.79
N GLY A 217 -9.15 10.46 4.89
CA GLY A 217 -9.27 9.01 5.16
C GLY A 217 -7.94 8.32 5.38
N VAL A 218 -6.90 8.75 4.67
CA VAL A 218 -5.54 8.25 4.88
C VAL A 218 -4.99 8.73 6.23
N ALA A 219 -5.27 9.98 6.61
CA ALA A 219 -4.87 10.52 7.91
C ALA A 219 -5.57 9.80 9.06
N VAL A 220 -6.89 9.64 8.98
CA VAL A 220 -7.70 8.93 10.00
C VAL A 220 -7.27 7.47 10.12
N LEU A 221 -7.02 6.78 9.00
CA LEU A 221 -6.46 5.43 9.05
C LEU A 221 -5.11 5.39 9.77
N ALA A 222 -4.22 6.36 9.51
CA ALA A 222 -2.94 6.45 10.20
C ALA A 222 -3.14 6.70 11.71
N LEU A 223 -4.15 7.46 12.12
CA LEU A 223 -4.46 7.67 13.54
C LEU A 223 -5.10 6.43 14.20
N ILE A 224 -5.87 5.64 13.45
CA ILE A 224 -6.43 4.37 13.94
C ILE A 224 -5.35 3.31 14.05
N VAL A 225 -4.42 3.27 13.09
CA VAL A 225 -3.32 2.31 13.01
C VAL A 225 -2.00 3.06 12.73
N PRO A 226 -1.34 3.61 13.77
CA PRO A 226 -0.14 4.46 13.65
C PRO A 226 0.99 3.86 12.81
N HIS A 227 1.17 2.55 12.91
CA HIS A 227 2.18 1.81 12.17
C HIS A 227 1.73 1.38 10.75
N ALA A 228 0.51 1.70 10.31
CA ALA A 228 0.04 1.34 8.98
C ALA A 228 0.64 2.23 7.89
N VAL A 229 0.80 3.53 8.12
CA VAL A 229 1.30 4.46 7.09
C VAL A 229 2.74 4.85 7.39
N ARG A 230 3.70 4.06 6.89
CA ARG A 230 5.13 4.25 7.19
C ARG A 230 5.88 5.09 6.16
N GLY A 231 5.24 5.45 5.06
CA GLY A 231 5.88 6.18 3.97
C GLY A 231 4.98 6.36 2.76
N ALA A 232 5.57 6.93 1.69
CA ALA A 232 4.84 7.27 0.47
C ALA A 232 4.15 6.08 -0.19
N LEU A 233 4.75 4.87 -0.15
CA LEU A 233 4.14 3.69 -0.77
C LEU A 233 2.88 3.22 -0.04
N ASP A 234 2.87 3.33 1.28
CA ASP A 234 1.70 2.99 2.09
C ASP A 234 0.60 4.01 1.91
N GLY A 235 0.97 5.30 1.94
CA GLY A 235 0.06 6.39 1.64
C GLY A 235 -0.55 6.26 0.25
N PHE A 236 0.23 5.89 -0.77
CA PHE A 236 -0.29 5.59 -2.11
C PHE A 236 -1.31 4.45 -2.09
N GLY A 237 -0.97 3.33 -1.43
CA GLY A 237 -1.84 2.16 -1.38
C GLY A 237 -3.16 2.41 -0.65
N PHE A 238 -3.12 3.10 0.49
CA PHE A 238 -4.33 3.45 1.23
C PHE A 238 -5.12 4.58 0.58
N GLY A 239 -4.45 5.59 0.01
CA GLY A 239 -5.09 6.62 -0.81
C GLY A 239 -5.85 6.03 -1.99
N ALA A 240 -5.26 5.05 -2.68
CA ALA A 240 -5.93 4.31 -3.74
C ALA A 240 -7.21 3.60 -3.25
N LEU A 241 -7.15 2.99 -2.06
CA LEU A 241 -8.31 2.29 -1.47
C LEU A 241 -9.41 3.26 -1.02
N VAL A 242 -9.05 4.43 -0.48
CA VAL A 242 -10.02 5.49 -0.16
C VAL A 242 -10.68 6.00 -1.43
N GLY A 243 -9.89 6.38 -2.44
CA GLY A 243 -10.43 6.86 -3.72
C GLY A 243 -11.29 5.81 -4.43
N LEU A 244 -10.94 4.51 -4.33
CA LEU A 244 -11.77 3.42 -4.84
C LEU A 244 -13.12 3.33 -4.13
N GLY A 245 -13.15 3.47 -2.80
CA GLY A 245 -14.40 3.50 -2.04
C GLY A 245 -15.31 4.64 -2.51
N PHE A 246 -14.75 5.85 -2.63
CA PHE A 246 -15.48 7.02 -3.12
C PHE A 246 -16.01 6.79 -4.53
N GLN A 247 -15.16 6.27 -5.43
CA GLN A 247 -15.52 5.98 -6.81
C GLN A 247 -16.72 5.05 -6.93
N ILE A 248 -16.82 4.03 -6.08
CA ILE A 248 -17.93 3.08 -6.15
C ILE A 248 -19.25 3.75 -5.77
N SER A 249 -19.26 4.55 -4.70
CA SER A 249 -20.45 5.30 -4.30
C SER A 249 -20.83 6.36 -5.33
N GLU A 250 -19.86 7.04 -5.92
CA GLU A 250 -20.11 8.01 -6.98
C GLU A 250 -20.66 7.33 -8.24
N ASN A 251 -20.07 6.21 -8.67
CA ASN A 251 -20.61 5.47 -9.81
C ASN A 251 -22.04 4.98 -9.57
N PHE A 252 -22.39 4.63 -8.33
CA PHE A 252 -23.75 4.30 -7.98
C PHE A 252 -24.70 5.51 -8.13
N LEU A 253 -24.29 6.70 -7.69
CA LEU A 253 -25.03 7.94 -7.97
C LEU A 253 -25.19 8.17 -9.49
N TYR A 254 -24.14 7.95 -10.28
CA TYR A 254 -24.22 8.08 -11.73
C TYR A 254 -25.16 7.06 -12.38
N VAL A 255 -25.24 5.83 -11.87
CA VAL A 255 -26.25 4.86 -12.30
C VAL A 255 -27.64 5.45 -12.12
N LEU A 256 -27.97 5.96 -10.92
CA LEU A 256 -29.26 6.57 -10.63
C LEU A 256 -29.55 7.79 -11.50
N ASN A 257 -28.57 8.67 -11.70
CA ASN A 257 -28.71 9.84 -12.56
C ASN A 257 -28.94 9.45 -14.04
N THR A 258 -28.26 8.41 -14.52
CA THR A 258 -28.44 7.93 -15.90
C THR A 258 -29.85 7.40 -16.13
N ILE A 259 -30.42 6.69 -15.16
CA ILE A 259 -31.81 6.20 -15.23
C ILE A 259 -32.77 7.37 -15.46
N VAL A 260 -32.65 8.43 -14.66
CA VAL A 260 -33.46 9.65 -14.79
C VAL A 260 -33.27 10.30 -16.16
N LEU A 261 -32.02 10.46 -16.61
CA LEU A 261 -31.70 11.09 -17.90
C LEU A 261 -32.22 10.30 -19.11
N THR A 262 -32.32 8.98 -19.00
CA THR A 262 -32.84 8.10 -20.07
C THR A 262 -34.37 7.94 -20.05
N GLY A 263 -35.07 8.83 -19.36
CA GLY A 263 -36.54 8.87 -19.35
C GLY A 263 -37.18 7.87 -18.38
N ALA A 264 -36.45 7.35 -17.39
CA ALA A 264 -37.00 6.59 -16.26
C ALA A 264 -37.83 5.33 -16.63
N THR A 265 -37.59 4.75 -17.81
CA THR A 265 -38.35 3.59 -18.33
C THR A 265 -37.48 2.36 -18.58
N GLN A 266 -36.15 2.49 -18.57
CA GLN A 266 -35.20 1.42 -18.90
C GLN A 266 -34.07 1.29 -17.87
N ASP A 267 -34.44 1.15 -16.59
CA ASP A 267 -33.55 1.19 -15.42
C ASP A 267 -32.31 0.28 -15.54
N ALA A 268 -32.51 -0.98 -15.93
CA ALA A 268 -31.41 -1.94 -16.04
C ALA A 268 -30.45 -1.57 -17.18
N ARG A 269 -30.97 -1.17 -18.35
CA ARG A 269 -30.15 -0.78 -19.51
C ARG A 269 -29.32 0.46 -19.22
N ALA A 270 -29.91 1.45 -18.54
CA ALA A 270 -29.22 2.64 -18.07
C ALA A 270 -28.09 2.29 -17.08
N ALA A 271 -28.33 1.36 -16.15
CA ALA A 271 -27.32 0.86 -15.23
C ALA A 271 -26.15 0.19 -15.96
N PHE A 272 -26.41 -0.68 -16.94
CA PHE A 272 -25.36 -1.31 -17.76
C PHE A 272 -24.56 -0.28 -18.58
N PHE A 273 -25.22 0.71 -19.17
CA PHE A 273 -24.55 1.77 -19.94
C PHE A 273 -23.66 2.65 -19.05
N SER A 274 -24.19 3.09 -17.90
CA SER A 274 -23.44 3.87 -16.92
C SER A 274 -22.24 3.09 -16.38
N PHE A 275 -22.45 1.82 -16.01
CA PHE A 275 -21.38 0.92 -15.60
C PHE A 275 -20.32 0.75 -16.70
N GLY A 276 -20.72 0.44 -17.93
CA GLY A 276 -19.79 0.25 -19.06
C GLY A 276 -18.94 1.50 -19.32
N SER A 277 -19.56 2.67 -19.42
CA SER A 277 -18.85 3.92 -19.67
C SER A 277 -17.89 4.31 -18.53
N ARG A 278 -18.31 4.17 -17.27
CA ARG A 278 -17.49 4.58 -16.11
C ARG A 278 -16.48 3.54 -15.66
N MET A 279 -16.79 2.25 -15.77
CA MET A 279 -15.87 1.18 -15.39
C MET A 279 -14.95 0.77 -16.53
N ILE A 280 -15.45 0.54 -17.73
CA ILE A 280 -14.59 0.11 -18.85
C ILE A 280 -13.84 1.33 -19.40
N GLY A 281 -14.51 2.47 -19.56
CA GLY A 281 -13.92 3.70 -20.09
C GLY A 281 -13.20 4.58 -19.06
N GLY A 282 -13.42 4.37 -17.76
CA GLY A 282 -12.93 5.27 -16.70
C GLY A 282 -12.20 4.62 -15.52
N ALA A 283 -12.33 3.31 -15.28
CA ALA A 283 -11.79 2.70 -14.05
C ALA A 283 -10.27 2.79 -13.91
N TRP A 284 -9.56 2.95 -15.03
CA TRP A 284 -8.10 2.94 -15.04
C TRP A 284 -7.47 4.27 -14.60
N TRP A 285 -8.23 5.37 -14.57
CA TRP A 285 -7.71 6.73 -14.36
C TRP A 285 -8.68 7.63 -13.58
N SER A 286 -9.30 7.07 -12.55
CA SER A 286 -10.37 7.69 -11.76
C SER A 286 -9.90 8.12 -10.37
N HIS A 287 -10.86 8.38 -9.47
CA HIS A 287 -10.63 8.79 -8.07
C HIS A 287 -9.55 8.00 -7.34
N TRP A 288 -9.47 6.66 -7.51
CA TRP A 288 -8.41 5.88 -6.86
C TRP A 288 -7.01 6.37 -7.22
N ALA A 289 -6.78 6.77 -8.47
CA ALA A 289 -5.45 7.18 -8.95
C ALA A 289 -5.06 8.55 -8.38
N MET A 290 -6.01 9.50 -8.38
CA MET A 290 -5.80 10.86 -7.88
C MET A 290 -5.57 10.86 -6.36
N THR A 291 -6.42 10.16 -5.62
CA THR A 291 -6.25 10.02 -4.17
C THR A 291 -5.00 9.20 -3.81
N ALA A 292 -4.55 8.27 -4.65
CA ALA A 292 -3.27 7.58 -4.45
C ALA A 292 -2.07 8.54 -4.53
N ILE A 293 -2.09 9.52 -5.44
CA ILE A 293 -1.04 10.54 -5.56
C ILE A 293 -1.02 11.42 -4.29
N ALA A 294 -2.16 11.98 -3.90
CA ALA A 294 -2.28 12.77 -2.68
C ALA A 294 -1.87 11.96 -1.44
N GLY A 295 -2.33 10.72 -1.35
CA GLY A 295 -1.97 9.77 -0.31
C GLY A 295 -0.47 9.49 -0.25
N ALA A 296 0.23 9.39 -1.38
CA ALA A 296 1.67 9.20 -1.40
C ALA A 296 2.43 10.39 -0.80
N GLY A 297 1.96 11.61 -1.06
CA GLY A 297 2.47 12.83 -0.45
C GLY A 297 2.28 12.82 1.07
N LEU A 298 1.05 12.57 1.54
CA LEU A 298 0.76 12.49 2.97
C LEU A 298 1.54 11.36 3.65
N GLY A 299 1.62 10.17 3.04
CA GLY A 299 2.39 9.05 3.58
C GLY A 299 3.88 9.36 3.71
N ARG A 300 4.46 10.16 2.81
CA ARG A 300 5.84 10.66 2.97
C ARG A 300 5.97 11.54 4.20
N LEU A 301 5.05 12.48 4.39
CA LEU A 301 5.03 13.38 5.53
C LEU A 301 4.91 12.61 6.85
N LEU A 302 3.95 11.69 6.95
CA LEU A 302 3.71 10.90 8.16
C LEU A 302 4.88 9.98 8.49
N GLY A 303 5.52 9.38 7.48
CA GLY A 303 6.67 8.51 7.70
C GLY A 303 7.94 9.26 8.12
N ARG A 304 8.12 10.50 7.66
CA ARG A 304 9.28 11.36 7.99
C ARG A 304 8.88 12.85 8.01
N PRO A 305 8.37 13.35 9.15
CA PRO A 305 7.95 14.73 9.29
C PRO A 305 9.09 15.70 8.99
N SER A 306 8.86 16.63 8.07
CA SER A 306 9.85 17.65 7.66
C SER A 306 9.16 18.75 6.88
N ARG A 307 9.76 19.95 6.81
CA ARG A 307 9.25 21.05 5.96
C ARG A 307 9.12 20.63 4.49
N THR A 308 10.10 19.90 3.96
CA THR A 308 10.03 19.30 2.62
C THR A 308 8.91 18.25 2.52
N GLY A 309 8.65 17.49 3.59
CA GLY A 309 7.53 16.56 3.67
C GLY A 309 6.18 17.26 3.53
N VAL A 310 6.00 18.40 4.20
CA VAL A 310 4.78 19.22 4.10
C VAL A 310 4.61 19.74 2.68
N ALA A 311 5.65 20.34 2.10
CA ALA A 311 5.61 20.83 0.72
C ALA A 311 5.24 19.73 -0.29
N VAL A 312 5.77 18.51 -0.11
CA VAL A 312 5.44 17.37 -0.97
C VAL A 312 4.00 16.88 -0.74
N ALA A 313 3.50 16.88 0.48
CA ALA A 313 2.12 16.52 0.76
C ALA A 313 1.12 17.52 0.14
N CYS A 314 1.36 18.82 0.33
CA CYS A 314 0.56 19.88 -0.28
C CYS A 314 0.64 19.83 -1.82
N GLY A 315 1.84 19.70 -2.38
CA GLY A 315 2.03 19.60 -3.83
C GLY A 315 1.34 18.38 -4.43
N ALA A 316 1.39 17.22 -3.76
CA ALA A 316 0.69 16.02 -4.23
C ALA A 316 -0.84 16.16 -4.18
N LEU A 317 -1.37 16.85 -3.16
CA LEU A 317 -2.79 17.16 -3.08
C LEU A 317 -3.22 18.12 -4.21
N VAL A 318 -2.46 19.18 -4.45
CA VAL A 318 -2.72 20.12 -5.56
C VAL A 318 -2.66 19.41 -6.91
N VAL A 319 -1.71 18.49 -7.12
CA VAL A 319 -1.65 17.66 -8.34
C VAL A 319 -2.89 16.78 -8.46
N ALA A 320 -3.35 16.14 -7.38
CA ALA A 320 -4.57 15.35 -7.41
C ALA A 320 -5.80 16.20 -7.77
N MET A 321 -5.92 17.39 -7.17
CA MET A 321 -6.98 18.35 -7.49
C MET A 321 -6.92 18.78 -8.96
N ALA A 322 -5.74 19.14 -9.48
CA ALA A 322 -5.59 19.56 -10.86
C ALA A 322 -5.94 18.44 -11.86
N LEU A 323 -5.56 17.19 -11.56
CA LEU A 323 -5.93 16.02 -12.35
C LEU A 323 -7.44 15.75 -12.30
N HIS A 324 -8.07 15.99 -11.16
CA HIS A 324 -9.52 15.87 -10.98
C HIS A 324 -10.25 16.98 -11.75
N SER A 325 -9.81 18.23 -11.64
CA SER A 325 -10.31 19.35 -12.45
C SER A 325 -10.18 19.06 -13.93
N TRP A 326 -9.05 18.48 -14.37
CA TRP A 326 -8.85 18.07 -15.76
C TRP A 326 -9.85 16.99 -16.20
N TRP A 327 -10.14 16.01 -15.36
CA TRP A 327 -11.12 14.97 -15.64
C TRP A 327 -12.54 15.53 -15.79
N ASP A 328 -12.90 16.49 -14.95
CA ASP A 328 -14.23 17.11 -14.93
C ASP A 328 -14.37 18.30 -15.88
N ALA A 329 -13.26 18.79 -16.44
CA ALA A 329 -13.28 19.92 -17.36
C ALA A 329 -14.16 19.60 -18.59
N PRO A 330 -14.93 20.58 -19.10
CA PRO A 330 -15.83 20.42 -20.26
C PRO A 330 -15.06 20.40 -21.59
N VAL A 331 -13.98 19.63 -21.65
CA VAL A 331 -13.07 19.49 -22.79
C VAL A 331 -12.93 18.02 -23.18
N LEU A 332 -12.53 17.77 -24.44
CA LEU A 332 -12.32 16.43 -24.99
C LEU A 332 -13.56 15.52 -24.80
N ALA A 333 -14.73 16.03 -25.19
CA ALA A 333 -15.99 15.31 -25.09
C ALA A 333 -16.04 14.10 -26.03
N GLY A 334 -16.69 13.02 -25.59
CA GLY A 334 -16.91 11.81 -26.38
C GLY A 334 -16.12 10.60 -25.88
N VAL A 335 -16.74 9.42 -26.01
CA VAL A 335 -16.23 8.16 -25.47
C VAL A 335 -14.85 7.79 -26.04
N ALA A 336 -14.59 8.07 -27.32
CA ALA A 336 -13.33 7.78 -27.97
C ALA A 336 -12.14 8.58 -27.42
N LEU A 337 -12.40 9.75 -26.79
CA LEU A 337 -11.36 10.61 -26.23
C LEU A 337 -11.08 10.33 -24.74
N LEU A 338 -11.86 9.45 -24.08
CA LEU A 338 -11.66 9.09 -22.68
C LEU A 338 -10.24 8.58 -22.37
N PRO A 339 -9.58 7.76 -23.22
CA PRO A 339 -8.19 7.36 -22.97
C PRO A 339 -7.22 8.53 -23.02
N VAL A 340 -7.41 9.48 -23.94
CA VAL A 340 -6.57 10.67 -24.06
C VAL A 340 -6.74 11.57 -22.84
N LYS A 341 -7.98 11.75 -22.38
CA LYS A 341 -8.30 12.52 -21.17
C LYS A 341 -7.80 11.83 -19.90
N GLY A 342 -7.87 10.50 -19.84
CA GLY A 342 -7.47 9.71 -18.67
C GLY A 342 -5.97 9.43 -18.55
N ALA A 343 -5.25 9.39 -19.67
CA ALA A 343 -3.82 9.04 -19.69
C ALA A 343 -2.95 9.90 -18.75
N PRO A 344 -3.10 11.24 -18.66
CA PRO A 344 -2.33 12.05 -17.72
C PRO A 344 -2.46 11.58 -16.25
N ILE A 345 -3.67 11.19 -15.83
CA ILE A 345 -3.96 10.74 -14.47
C ILE A 345 -3.27 9.41 -14.20
N LEU A 346 -3.41 8.45 -15.13
CA LEU A 346 -2.77 7.13 -15.01
C LEU A 346 -1.25 7.26 -15.03
N VAL A 347 -0.68 8.07 -15.92
CA VAL A 347 0.76 8.33 -15.99
C VAL A 347 1.27 8.94 -14.68
N ALA A 348 0.59 9.95 -14.15
CA ALA A 348 0.95 10.56 -12.87
C ALA A 348 0.91 9.54 -11.71
N ALA A 349 -0.12 8.69 -11.66
CA ALA A 349 -0.23 7.65 -10.65
C ALA A 349 0.87 6.57 -10.80
N ILE A 350 1.19 6.15 -12.03
CA ILE A 350 2.29 5.22 -12.30
C ILE A 350 3.62 5.84 -11.85
N VAL A 351 3.91 7.09 -12.22
CA VAL A 351 5.14 7.77 -11.82
C VAL A 351 5.24 7.87 -10.30
N ALA A 352 4.18 8.30 -9.62
CA ALA A 352 4.11 8.37 -8.17
C ALA A 352 4.36 7.00 -7.53
N TYR A 353 3.72 5.94 -8.02
CA TYR A 353 3.93 4.56 -7.56
C TYR A 353 5.37 4.11 -7.78
N ARG A 354 5.96 4.35 -8.96
CA ARG A 354 7.33 3.93 -9.29
C ARG A 354 8.35 4.60 -8.37
N ILE A 355 8.19 5.90 -8.12
CA ILE A 355 9.04 6.65 -7.18
C ILE A 355 8.87 6.12 -5.76
N ALA A 356 7.63 5.97 -5.28
CA ALA A 356 7.35 5.47 -3.93
C ALA A 356 7.89 4.05 -3.73
N ARG A 357 7.68 3.17 -4.70
CA ARG A 357 8.17 1.78 -4.71
C ARG A 357 9.69 1.72 -4.72
N TYR A 358 10.34 2.52 -5.56
CA TYR A 358 11.80 2.59 -5.62
C TYR A 358 12.39 2.99 -4.26
N ARG A 359 11.89 4.09 -3.67
CA ARG A 359 12.34 4.57 -2.36
C ARG A 359 12.11 3.54 -1.26
N TYR A 360 10.94 2.87 -1.26
CA TYR A 360 10.64 1.81 -0.31
C TYR A 360 11.64 0.65 -0.44
N LEU A 361 11.86 0.12 -1.64
CA LEU A 361 12.75 -1.04 -1.83
C LEU A 361 14.22 -0.71 -1.53
N THR A 362 14.68 0.50 -1.86
CA THR A 362 16.03 0.94 -1.50
C THR A 362 16.20 1.04 0.02
N GLY A 363 15.22 1.64 0.72
CA GLY A 363 15.22 1.71 2.18
C GLY A 363 15.17 0.32 2.82
N PHE A 364 14.30 -0.56 2.33
CA PHE A 364 14.13 -1.93 2.80
C PHE A 364 15.41 -2.76 2.64
N ARG A 365 16.07 -2.68 1.48
CA ARG A 365 17.34 -3.38 1.22
C ARG A 365 18.48 -2.86 2.09
N ARG A 366 18.53 -1.54 2.33
CA ARG A 366 19.50 -0.94 3.24
C ARG A 366 19.31 -1.44 4.67
N ALA A 367 18.07 -1.42 5.17
CA ALA A 367 17.74 -1.95 6.50
C ALA A 367 18.11 -3.44 6.62
N ALA A 368 17.82 -4.25 5.59
CA ALA A 368 18.18 -5.66 5.57
C ALA A 368 19.70 -5.88 5.60
N ARG A 369 20.47 -5.06 4.86
CA ARG A 369 21.94 -5.10 4.88
C ARG A 369 22.49 -4.78 6.27
N GLU A 370 22.01 -3.71 6.89
CA GLU A 370 22.44 -3.30 8.23
C GLU A 370 22.13 -4.35 9.31
N GLU A 371 20.95 -4.98 9.27
CA GLU A 371 20.60 -6.05 10.21
C GLU A 371 21.37 -7.36 9.94
N THR A 372 21.85 -7.55 8.69
CA THR A 372 22.78 -8.64 8.35
C THR A 372 24.17 -8.37 8.95
N GLU A 373 24.67 -7.13 8.83
CA GLU A 373 25.94 -6.71 9.44
C GLU A 373 25.92 -6.81 10.98
N ARG A 374 24.75 -6.62 11.60
CA ARG A 374 24.53 -6.81 13.04
C ARG A 374 24.39 -8.28 13.47
N GLY A 375 24.42 -9.22 12.52
CA GLY A 375 24.25 -10.66 12.78
C GLY A 375 22.83 -11.08 13.17
N VAL A 376 21.83 -10.21 13.03
CA VAL A 376 20.42 -10.54 13.27
C VAL A 376 19.86 -11.32 12.09
N LEU A 377 20.13 -10.84 10.87
CA LEU A 377 19.83 -11.56 9.63
C LEU A 377 21.05 -12.36 9.15
N VAL A 378 20.80 -13.50 8.52
CA VAL A 378 21.82 -14.35 7.89
C VAL A 378 22.01 -13.90 6.43
N PRO A 379 23.22 -13.98 5.86
CA PRO A 379 23.43 -13.72 4.43
C PRO A 379 22.43 -14.46 3.55
N GLY A 380 21.79 -13.74 2.61
CA GLY A 380 20.74 -14.27 1.73
C GLY A 380 19.31 -14.04 2.22
N GLU A 381 19.06 -13.90 3.53
CA GLU A 381 17.70 -13.69 4.05
C GLU A 381 17.09 -12.38 3.57
N GLY A 382 17.88 -11.31 3.40
CA GLY A 382 17.39 -10.05 2.83
C GLY A 382 16.77 -10.23 1.43
N HIS A 383 17.34 -11.12 0.60
CA HIS A 383 16.79 -11.44 -0.72
C HIS A 383 15.46 -12.19 -0.58
N VAL A 384 15.41 -13.21 0.28
CA VAL A 384 14.19 -13.97 0.56
C VAL A 384 13.08 -13.05 1.06
N LEU A 385 13.38 -12.15 2.00
CA LEU A 385 12.42 -11.19 2.57
C LEU A 385 11.87 -10.21 1.54
N THR A 386 12.69 -9.77 0.58
CA THR A 386 12.28 -8.81 -0.46
C THR A 386 11.18 -9.38 -1.37
N TYR A 387 11.19 -10.69 -1.66
CA TYR A 387 10.31 -11.27 -2.67
C TYR A 387 9.39 -12.35 -2.10
N ARG A 388 8.07 -12.14 -2.27
CA ARG A 388 7.03 -13.10 -1.85
C ARG A 388 7.24 -14.51 -2.41
N LYS A 389 7.71 -14.61 -3.66
CA LYS A 389 7.98 -15.89 -4.35
C LYS A 389 9.01 -16.73 -3.57
N TRP A 390 10.13 -16.12 -3.17
CA TRP A 390 11.20 -16.80 -2.45
C TRP A 390 10.77 -17.22 -1.05
N ARG A 391 10.00 -16.39 -0.33
CA ARG A 391 9.41 -16.79 0.96
C ARG A 391 8.44 -17.97 0.85
N ARG A 392 7.74 -18.10 -0.29
CA ARG A 392 6.89 -19.27 -0.55
C ARG A 392 7.74 -20.49 -0.91
N LYS A 393 8.80 -20.31 -1.71
CA LYS A 393 9.71 -21.40 -2.11
C LYS A 393 10.37 -22.06 -0.88
N GLU A 394 10.89 -21.25 0.04
CA GLU A 394 11.56 -21.74 1.25
C GLU A 394 10.67 -22.60 2.15
N ARG A 395 9.35 -22.38 2.14
CA ARG A 395 8.42 -23.20 2.93
C ARG A 395 8.34 -24.65 2.46
N TRP A 396 8.66 -24.93 1.20
CA TRP A 396 8.65 -26.29 0.66
C TRP A 396 9.81 -27.12 1.21
N ASP A 397 10.92 -26.47 1.54
CA ASP A 397 12.14 -27.10 2.07
C ASP A 397 12.02 -27.37 3.60
N VAL A 398 10.91 -26.98 4.23
CA VAL A 398 10.67 -27.16 5.67
C VAL A 398 9.51 -28.13 5.89
N PRO A 399 9.63 -29.11 6.82
CA PRO A 399 8.55 -30.05 7.15
C PRO A 399 7.24 -29.37 7.58
N ALA A 400 6.12 -30.02 7.28
CA ALA A 400 4.81 -29.57 7.75
C ALA A 400 4.71 -29.54 9.30
N GLY A 401 3.74 -28.81 9.82
CA GLY A 401 3.54 -28.66 11.27
C GLY A 401 4.36 -27.52 11.88
N GLU A 402 4.90 -27.76 13.07
CA GLU A 402 5.56 -26.74 13.89
C GLU A 402 6.75 -26.04 13.21
N PRO A 403 7.65 -26.72 12.48
CA PRO A 403 8.77 -26.06 11.80
C PRO A 403 8.32 -24.99 10.78
N ARG A 404 7.26 -25.27 9.99
CA ARG A 404 6.68 -24.27 9.06
C ARG A 404 6.04 -23.10 9.79
N ARG A 405 5.44 -23.31 10.97
CA ARG A 405 4.85 -22.25 11.80
C ARG A 405 5.94 -21.36 12.38
N LEU A 406 7.01 -21.95 12.91
CA LEU A 406 8.17 -21.23 13.41
C LEU A 406 8.85 -20.40 12.32
N LEU A 407 9.04 -20.97 11.11
CA LEU A 407 9.54 -20.21 9.96
C LEU A 407 8.61 -19.04 9.60
N ALA A 408 7.29 -19.25 9.61
CA ALA A 408 6.33 -18.19 9.32
C ALA A 408 6.40 -17.04 10.35
N ARG A 409 6.49 -17.37 11.65
CA ARG A 409 6.67 -16.40 12.74
C ARG A 409 8.00 -15.67 12.62
N LEU A 410 9.10 -16.39 12.34
CA LEU A 410 10.42 -15.80 12.12
C LEU A 410 10.41 -14.78 10.97
N ARG A 411 9.83 -15.15 9.81
CA ARG A 411 9.74 -14.26 8.65
C ARG A 411 8.81 -13.06 8.93
N ALA A 412 7.77 -13.23 9.73
CA ALA A 412 6.90 -12.13 10.16
C ALA A 412 7.68 -11.12 11.02
N ALA A 413 8.38 -11.59 12.06
CA ALA A 413 9.19 -10.75 12.95
C ALA A 413 10.31 -10.01 12.20
N GLN A 414 10.97 -10.68 11.25
CA GLN A 414 11.99 -10.02 10.41
C GLN A 414 11.40 -8.95 9.49
N LEU A 415 10.24 -9.20 8.87
CA LEU A 415 9.57 -8.18 8.05
C LEU A 415 9.12 -6.99 8.89
N GLU A 416 8.66 -7.23 10.11
CA GLU A 416 8.26 -6.19 11.05
C GLU A 416 9.46 -5.35 11.49
N LEU A 417 10.59 -5.97 11.84
CA LEU A 417 11.84 -5.27 12.15
C LEU A 417 12.31 -4.36 11.00
N LEU A 418 12.18 -4.84 9.76
CA LEU A 418 12.58 -4.06 8.59
C LEU A 418 11.60 -2.93 8.26
N ASP A 419 10.30 -3.16 8.41
CA ASP A 419 9.26 -2.15 8.18
C ASP A 419 9.30 -1.07 9.28
N ASP A 420 9.59 -1.41 10.54
CA ASP A 420 9.69 -0.48 11.68
C ASP A 420 10.69 0.67 11.41
N ARG A 421 11.83 0.34 10.79
CA ARG A 421 12.85 1.32 10.38
C ARG A 421 12.41 2.28 9.25
N LEU A 422 11.28 2.01 8.59
CA LEU A 422 10.79 2.85 7.50
C LEU A 422 10.06 4.10 7.99
N GLY A 423 9.60 4.09 9.25
CA GLY A 423 8.86 5.18 9.90
C GLY A 423 7.45 4.76 10.32
N GLY A 424 6.61 5.75 10.58
CA GLY A 424 5.24 5.56 11.06
C GLY A 424 4.90 6.60 12.13
N LEU A 425 3.62 6.72 12.46
CA LEU A 425 3.21 7.46 13.64
C LEU A 425 3.50 6.61 14.89
N GLU A 426 3.82 7.28 16.00
CA GLU A 426 4.10 6.64 17.30
C GLU A 426 5.18 5.54 17.22
N PRO A 427 6.41 5.87 16.77
CA PRO A 427 7.50 4.89 16.75
C PRO A 427 7.82 4.43 18.18
N ASP A 428 7.88 3.12 18.40
CA ASP A 428 8.27 2.53 19.68
C ASP A 428 9.80 2.38 19.74
N PRO A 429 10.50 3.12 20.63
CA PRO A 429 11.96 3.07 20.71
C PRO A 429 12.53 1.69 21.03
N GLY A 430 11.78 0.84 21.74
CA GLY A 430 12.21 -0.50 22.15
C GLY A 430 11.80 -1.61 21.18
N ALA A 431 10.95 -1.33 20.19
CA ALA A 431 10.40 -2.36 19.31
C ALA A 431 11.49 -3.11 18.54
N ALA A 432 12.47 -2.38 17.99
CA ALA A 432 13.57 -2.98 17.24
C ALA A 432 14.38 -3.99 18.09
N ASP A 433 14.68 -3.66 19.35
CA ASP A 433 15.46 -4.56 20.22
C ASP A 433 14.66 -5.79 20.65
N ARG A 434 13.37 -5.63 20.95
CA ARG A 434 12.48 -6.77 21.23
C ARG A 434 12.38 -7.70 20.02
N LEU A 435 12.14 -7.15 18.82
CA LEU A 435 12.07 -7.93 17.59
C LEU A 435 13.39 -8.65 17.28
N ARG A 436 14.55 -8.03 17.55
CA ARG A 436 15.86 -8.72 17.43
C ARG A 436 15.97 -9.89 18.41
N GLY A 437 15.48 -9.73 19.64
CA GLY A 437 15.38 -10.81 20.63
C GLY A 437 14.51 -11.97 20.13
N ASP A 438 13.31 -11.65 19.66
CA ASP A 438 12.34 -12.63 19.15
C ASP A 438 12.89 -13.38 17.94
N ILE A 439 13.56 -12.69 17.01
CA ILE A 439 14.19 -13.30 15.83
C ILE A 439 15.25 -14.32 16.26
N ARG A 440 16.09 -13.98 17.25
CA ARG A 440 17.10 -14.91 17.78
C ARG A 440 16.44 -16.13 18.41
N ASP A 441 15.38 -15.94 19.19
CA ASP A 441 14.69 -17.03 19.86
C ASP A 441 13.95 -17.95 18.88
N LEU A 442 13.17 -17.38 17.96
CA LEU A 442 12.46 -18.11 16.91
C LEU A 442 13.44 -18.91 16.04
N ARG A 443 14.61 -18.36 15.73
CA ARG A 443 15.65 -19.09 15.00
C ARG A 443 16.20 -20.27 15.81
N ARG A 444 16.46 -20.11 17.11
CA ARG A 444 16.89 -21.23 17.97
C ARG A 444 15.86 -22.34 18.00
N ARG A 445 14.58 -22.01 18.19
CA ARG A 445 13.48 -22.98 18.20
C ARG A 445 13.34 -23.70 16.85
N LEU A 446 13.40 -22.96 15.75
CA LEU A 446 13.33 -23.53 14.40
C LEU A 446 14.46 -24.54 14.18
N ASN A 447 15.70 -24.18 14.51
CA ASN A 447 16.86 -25.06 14.39
C ASN A 447 16.73 -26.31 15.27
N ALA A 448 16.19 -26.18 16.48
CA ALA A 448 15.96 -27.31 17.38
C ALA A 448 14.91 -28.29 16.80
N SER A 449 13.81 -27.76 16.26
CA SER A 449 12.73 -28.57 15.66
C SER A 449 13.13 -29.33 14.39
N GLN A 450 14.25 -28.96 13.76
CA GLN A 450 14.75 -29.60 12.54
C GLN A 450 15.82 -30.66 12.81
N ARG A 451 16.28 -30.80 14.06
CA ARG A 451 17.23 -31.86 14.43
C ARG A 451 16.46 -33.17 14.62
N PRO A 452 16.95 -34.30 14.08
CA PRO A 452 16.38 -35.61 14.40
C PRO A 452 16.47 -35.86 15.91
N ALA A 453 15.44 -36.47 16.49
CA ALA A 453 15.47 -36.89 17.89
C ALA A 453 16.68 -37.83 18.10
N PRO A 454 17.43 -37.70 19.21
CA PRO A 454 18.47 -38.68 19.53
C PRO A 454 17.82 -40.06 19.65
N ALA A 455 18.41 -41.03 18.93
CA ALA A 455 17.98 -42.41 18.86
C ALA A 455 18.17 -43.17 20.18
#